data_AF-A0A2L2YWR1-F1
#
_entry.id   AF-A0A2L2YWR1-F1
#
_cell.length_a   1.000
_cell.length_b   1.000
_cell.length_c   1.000
_cell.angle_alpha   90.00
_cell.angle_beta   90.00
_cell.angle_gamma   90.00
#
_symmetry.space_group_name_H-M   'P 1'
#
loop_
_entity.id
_entity.type
_entity.pdbx_description
1 polymer ?
#
loop_
_entity_poly.entity_id
_entity_poly.type
_entity_poly.pdbx_seq_one_letter_code
_entity_poly.pdbx_strand_id
1 'polypeptide(L)'
;MEEEHIILHAPEIEAYLESLQLFDIPNIGSPRWFNQQEKIYNLSLQAALDVKSGREEIIKENIITLHKVPLLVHELIATELWRLKIFPLLTKNQTIMKSNVPIYIVLYHEVTLVSFLEAVGSFSIIGSF
;
A
#
# COMPACT_ATOMS: atom_id res chain seq x y z
N MET A 1 -4.82 -17.81 24.07
CA MET A 1 -5.53 -16.53 23.86
C MET A 1 -4.67 -15.75 22.88
N GLU A 2 -4.88 -15.95 21.59
CA GLU A 2 -4.21 -15.12 20.57
C GLU A 2 -4.83 -13.73 20.69
N GLU A 3 -4.02 -12.75 21.07
CA GLU A 3 -4.43 -11.35 21.11
C GLU A 3 -5.02 -10.98 19.74
N GLU A 4 -6.26 -10.49 19.75
CA GLU A 4 -6.90 -9.89 18.58
C GLU A 4 -6.07 -8.67 18.18
N HIS A 5 -5.06 -8.87 17.34
CA HIS A 5 -4.31 -7.77 16.75
C HIS A 5 -5.21 -7.09 15.71
N ILE A 6 -6.03 -6.16 16.19
CA ILE A 6 -6.74 -5.17 15.40
C ILE A 6 -5.80 -3.98 15.29
N ILE A 7 -5.35 -3.69 14.08
CA ILE A 7 -4.43 -2.58 13.78
C ILE A 7 -5.23 -1.34 13.39
N LEU A 8 -6.36 -1.54 12.71
CA LEU A 8 -7.28 -0.48 12.32
C LEU A 8 -8.71 -0.89 12.66
N HIS A 9 -9.48 0.04 13.24
CA HIS A 9 -10.91 -0.13 13.41
C HIS A 9 -11.66 0.16 12.10
N ALA A 10 -12.88 -0.37 11.95
CA ALA A 10 -13.66 -0.22 10.71
C ALA A 10 -13.81 1.24 10.21
N PRO A 11 -14.08 2.25 11.07
CA PRO A 11 -14.16 3.64 10.61
C PRO A 11 -12.82 4.19 10.10
N GLU A 12 -11.70 3.71 10.64
CA GLU A 12 -10.36 4.12 10.20
C GLU A 12 -10.04 3.52 8.84
N ILE A 13 -10.43 2.26 8.60
CA ILE A 13 -10.30 1.59 7.30
C ILE A 13 -11.01 2.39 6.21
N GLU A 14 -12.29 2.74 6.45
CA GLU A 14 -13.09 3.54 5.52
C GLU A 14 -12.44 4.89 5.25
N ALA A 15 -12.11 5.64 6.30
CA ALA A 15 -11.47 6.95 6.17
C ALA A 15 -10.13 6.89 5.42
N TYR A 16 -9.35 5.83 5.65
CA TYR A 16 -8.07 5.65 4.96
C TYR A 16 -8.29 5.40 3.48
N LEU A 17 -9.16 4.45 3.12
CA LEU A 17 -9.48 4.08 1.75
C LEU A 17 -10.09 5.25 0.96
N GLU A 18 -11.00 6.00 1.57
CA GLU A 18 -11.59 7.19 0.97
C GLU A 18 -10.52 8.25 0.65
N SER A 19 -9.58 8.47 1.58
CA SER A 19 -8.54 9.48 1.46
C SER A 19 -7.42 9.15 0.46
N LEU A 20 -7.39 7.93 -0.10
CA LEU A 20 -6.39 7.54 -1.09
C LEU A 20 -6.54 8.37 -2.37
N GLN A 21 -5.42 8.88 -2.86
CA GLN A 21 -5.30 9.71 -4.06
C GLN A 21 -4.24 9.17 -5.02
N LEU A 22 -4.29 9.59 -6.28
CA LEU A 22 -3.26 9.24 -7.26
C LEU A 22 -2.03 10.14 -7.08
N PHE A 23 -0.85 9.55 -7.28
CA PHE A 23 0.42 10.27 -7.30
C PHE A 23 1.13 10.07 -8.64
N ASP A 24 1.54 11.17 -9.26
CA ASP A 24 2.47 11.13 -10.39
C ASP A 24 3.90 10.81 -9.90
N ILE A 25 4.71 10.25 -10.80
CA ILE A 25 6.11 9.86 -10.51
C ILE A 25 6.94 10.97 -9.83
N PRO A 26 6.85 12.27 -10.24
CA PRO A 26 7.63 13.33 -9.59
C PRO A 26 7.23 13.60 -8.13
N ASN A 27 6.01 13.20 -7.73
CA ASN A 27 5.47 13.41 -6.39
C ASN A 27 5.76 12.24 -5.43
N ILE A 28 6.35 11.15 -5.93
CA ILE A 28 6.80 10.01 -5.11
C ILE A 28 7.95 10.47 -4.20
N GLY A 29 7.80 10.21 -2.90
CA GLY A 29 8.71 10.73 -1.87
C GLY A 29 8.38 12.14 -1.37
N SER A 30 7.26 12.74 -1.81
CA SER A 30 6.74 13.95 -1.17
C SER A 30 6.13 13.63 0.21
N PRO A 31 6.00 14.63 1.12
CA PRO A 31 5.36 14.40 2.43
C PRO A 31 3.93 13.85 2.32
N ARG A 32 3.18 14.24 1.29
CA ARG A 32 1.82 13.73 1.04
C ARG A 32 1.84 12.26 0.64
N TRP A 33 2.81 11.87 -0.18
CA TRP A 33 3.01 10.49 -0.58
C TRP A 33 3.43 9.62 0.61
N PHE A 34 4.33 10.10 1.47
CA PHE A 34 4.73 9.37 2.68
C PHE A 34 3.56 9.04 3.61
N ASN A 35 2.61 9.96 3.75
CA ASN A 35 1.41 9.78 4.55
C ASN A 35 0.36 8.86 3.89
N GLN A 36 0.42 8.63 2.57
CA GLN A 36 -0.45 7.67 1.87
C GLN A 36 0.16 6.26 1.80
N GLN A 37 1.48 6.18 1.58
CA GLN A 37 2.23 5.10 2.21
C GLN A 37 1.99 5.17 3.74
N GLU A 38 2.45 4.32 4.66
CA GLU A 38 1.91 4.28 6.03
C GLU A 38 0.40 3.89 6.08
N LYS A 39 -0.55 4.69 5.60
CA LYS A 39 -1.97 4.28 5.47
C LYS A 39 -2.11 2.98 4.68
N ILE A 40 -1.53 2.91 3.49
CA ILE A 40 -1.52 1.69 2.67
C ILE A 40 -0.82 0.54 3.38
N TYR A 41 0.23 0.82 4.16
CA TYR A 41 0.94 -0.21 4.94
C TYR A 41 0.05 -0.78 6.05
N ASN A 42 -0.62 0.08 6.82
CA ASN A 42 -1.54 -0.34 7.88
C ASN A 42 -2.73 -1.12 7.32
N LEU A 43 -3.29 -0.67 6.19
CA LEU A 43 -4.35 -1.39 5.47
C LEU A 43 -3.86 -2.76 4.97
N SER A 44 -2.69 -2.82 4.36
CA SER A 44 -2.10 -4.08 3.89
C SER A 44 -1.89 -5.07 5.03
N LEU A 45 -1.42 -4.60 6.17
CA LEU A 45 -1.13 -5.44 7.32
C LEU A 45 -2.43 -5.97 7.95
N GLN A 46 -3.44 -5.11 8.11
CA GLN A 46 -4.76 -5.52 8.58
C GLN A 46 -5.41 -6.53 7.61
N ALA A 47 -5.32 -6.30 6.29
CA ALA A 47 -5.85 -7.22 5.30
C ALA A 47 -5.18 -8.61 5.36
N ALA A 48 -3.85 -8.65 5.51
CA ALA A 48 -3.13 -9.91 5.67
C ALA A 48 -3.52 -10.66 6.96
N LEU A 49 -3.77 -9.94 8.06
CA LEU A 49 -4.29 -10.53 9.29
C LEU A 49 -5.70 -11.10 9.10
N ASP A 50 -6.56 -10.38 8.37
CA ASP A 50 -7.93 -10.84 8.11
C ASP A 50 -7.94 -12.12 7.26
N VAL A 51 -7.03 -12.25 6.27
CA VAL A 51 -6.82 -13.51 5.51
C VAL A 51 -6.45 -14.64 6.46
N LYS A 52 -5.45 -14.42 7.32
CA LYS A 52 -4.90 -15.46 8.19
C LYS A 52 -5.90 -15.91 9.25
N SER A 53 -6.68 -14.99 9.80
CA SER A 53 -7.63 -15.25 10.86
C SER A 53 -9.01 -15.69 10.34
N GLY A 54 -9.27 -15.61 9.04
CA GLY A 54 -10.59 -15.88 8.45
C GLY A 54 -11.66 -14.92 8.96
N ARG A 55 -11.27 -13.67 9.28
CA ARG A 55 -12.18 -12.64 9.82
C ARG A 55 -13.03 -12.02 8.70
N GLU A 56 -14.00 -11.22 9.13
CA GLU A 56 -14.86 -10.42 8.25
C GLU A 56 -14.03 -9.55 7.29
N GLU A 57 -14.33 -9.63 5.99
CA GLU A 57 -13.50 -9.07 4.90
C GLU A 57 -13.73 -7.56 4.69
N ILE A 58 -13.76 -6.77 5.78
CA ILE A 58 -14.14 -5.34 5.78
C ILE A 58 -13.30 -4.54 4.78
N ILE A 59 -11.99 -4.77 4.72
CA ILE A 59 -11.09 -4.04 3.81
C ILE A 59 -11.41 -4.36 2.34
N LYS A 60 -11.68 -5.63 2.03
CA LYS A 60 -11.97 -6.07 0.67
C LYS A 60 -13.30 -5.50 0.19
N GLU A 61 -14.35 -5.61 1.01
CA GLU A 61 -15.67 -5.06 0.70
C GLU A 61 -15.59 -3.55 0.43
N ASN A 62 -14.87 -2.81 1.28
CA ASN A 62 -14.68 -1.38 1.11
C ASN A 62 -13.85 -1.03 -0.13
N ILE A 63 -12.80 -1.79 -0.46
CA ILE A 63 -11.99 -1.55 -1.67
C ILE A 63 -12.81 -1.76 -2.94
N ILE A 64 -13.65 -2.79 -2.97
CA ILE A 64 -14.53 -3.08 -4.10
C ILE A 64 -15.58 -1.99 -4.23
N THR A 65 -16.21 -1.61 -3.11
CA THR A 65 -17.25 -0.58 -3.05
C THR A 65 -16.73 0.80 -3.45
N LEU A 66 -15.53 1.17 -2.99
CA LEU A 66 -14.89 2.45 -3.29
C LEU A 66 -14.09 2.43 -4.61
N HIS A 67 -14.08 1.30 -5.34
CA HIS A 67 -13.35 1.09 -6.58
C HIS A 67 -11.87 1.50 -6.51
N LYS A 68 -11.17 1.12 -5.44
CA LYS A 68 -9.78 1.54 -5.18
C LYS A 68 -8.73 0.64 -5.81
N VAL A 69 -9.10 -0.52 -6.36
CA VAL A 69 -8.15 -1.45 -7.03
C VAL A 69 -7.35 -0.76 -8.15
N PRO A 70 -7.96 -0.01 -9.10
CA PRO A 70 -7.20 0.68 -10.14
C PRO A 70 -6.20 1.71 -9.59
N LEU A 71 -6.52 2.35 -8.46
CA LEU A 71 -5.63 3.30 -7.79
C LEU A 71 -4.39 2.59 -7.25
N LEU A 72 -4.56 1.46 -6.57
CA LEU A 72 -3.44 0.64 -6.06
C LEU A 72 -2.56 0.11 -7.20
N VAL A 73 -3.17 -0.33 -8.30
CA VAL A 73 -2.42 -0.77 -9.50
C VAL A 73 -1.64 0.38 -10.13
N HIS A 74 -2.23 1.56 -10.25
CA HIS A 74 -1.52 2.75 -10.73
C HIS A 74 -0.32 3.09 -9.83
N GLU A 75 -0.52 3.08 -8.51
CA GLU A 75 0.55 3.38 -7.54
C GLU A 75 1.69 2.35 -7.59
N LEU A 76 1.37 1.08 -7.83
CA LEU A 76 2.36 0.01 -8.04
C LEU A 76 3.20 0.29 -9.28
N ILE A 77 2.56 0.57 -10.41
CA ILE A 77 3.25 0.87 -11.67
C ILE A 77 4.09 2.14 -11.53
N ALA A 78 3.58 3.19 -10.89
CA ALA A 78 4.30 4.43 -10.66
C ALA A 78 5.55 4.22 -9.79
N THR A 79 5.42 3.41 -8.73
CA THR A 79 6.55 3.05 -7.84
C THR A 79 7.60 2.22 -8.57
N GLU A 80 7.18 1.27 -9.42
CA GLU A 80 8.09 0.49 -10.26
C GLU A 80 8.82 1.38 -11.27
N LEU A 81 8.13 2.29 -11.95
CA LEU A 81 8.75 3.24 -12.86
C LEU A 81 9.75 4.15 -12.14
N TRP A 82 9.43 4.58 -10.92
CA TRP A 82 10.36 5.34 -10.09
C TRP A 82 11.62 4.52 -9.76
N ARG A 83 11.47 3.24 -9.38
CA ARG A 83 12.59 2.32 -9.13
C ARG A 83 13.44 2.12 -10.38
N LEU A 84 12.85 2.02 -11.56
CA LEU A 84 13.59 1.77 -12.80
C LEU A 84 14.27 3.03 -13.37
N LYS A 85 13.67 4.21 -13.19
CA LYS A 85 14.12 5.45 -13.84
C LYS A 85 14.80 6.44 -12.91
N ILE A 86 14.32 6.58 -11.67
CA ILE A 86 14.78 7.61 -10.73
C ILE A 86 15.84 7.06 -9.78
N PHE A 87 15.63 5.88 -9.21
CA PHE A 87 16.59 5.28 -8.26
C PHE A 87 18.03 5.14 -8.81
N PRO A 88 18.27 4.74 -10.08
CA PRO A 88 19.63 4.71 -10.65
C PRO A 88 20.27 6.10 -10.77
N LEU A 89 19.49 7.17 -10.89
CA LEU A 89 19.99 8.55 -10.97
C LEU A 89 20.39 9.06 -9.59
N LEU A 90 19.63 8.68 -8.54
CA LEU A 90 19.92 9.02 -7.15
C LEU A 90 21.18 8.30 -6.65
N THR A 91 21.36 7.03 -7.01
CA THR A 91 22.53 6.24 -6.61
C THR A 91 23.83 6.70 -7.29
N LYS A 92 23.76 7.20 -8.53
CA LYS A 92 24.91 7.78 -9.23
C LYS A 92 25.34 9.13 -8.67
N ASN A 93 24.41 9.89 -8.11
CA ASN A 93 24.64 11.22 -7.55
C ASN A 93 24.43 11.22 -6.02
N GLN A 94 25.23 10.42 -5.29
CA GLN A 94 25.13 10.30 -3.83
C GLN A 94 25.21 11.64 -3.08
N THR A 95 25.76 12.67 -3.71
CA THR A 95 25.89 14.02 -3.16
C THR A 95 24.55 14.75 -2.95
N ILE A 96 23.45 14.27 -3.55
CA ILE A 96 22.14 14.95 -3.53
C ILE A 96 21.36 14.67 -2.25
N MET A 97 21.57 13.54 -1.57
CA MET A 97 20.76 13.16 -0.40
C MET A 97 21.55 13.07 0.89
N LYS A 98 21.02 13.70 1.95
CA LYS A 98 21.56 13.61 3.31
C LYS A 98 21.21 12.29 4.02
N SER A 99 20.22 11.55 3.53
CA SER A 99 19.74 10.30 4.14
C SER A 99 19.17 9.37 3.07
N ASN A 100 19.41 8.07 3.23
CA ASN A 100 18.89 7.02 2.34
C ASN A 100 17.52 6.49 2.79
N VAL A 101 17.03 6.88 3.98
CA VAL A 101 15.75 6.41 4.54
C VAL A 101 14.57 6.63 3.57
N PRO A 102 14.40 7.81 2.95
CA PRO A 102 13.33 8.03 1.97
C PRO A 102 13.34 7.02 0.82
N ILE A 103 14.52 6.66 0.31
CA ILE A 103 14.65 5.67 -0.77
C ILE A 103 14.19 4.30 -0.31
N TYR A 104 14.62 3.85 0.88
CA TYR A 104 14.21 2.55 1.40
C TYR A 104 12.70 2.44 1.56
N ILE A 105 12.04 3.52 1.99
CA ILE A 105 10.57 3.55 2.12
C ILE A 105 9.91 3.40 0.75
N VAL A 106 10.39 4.10 -0.29
CA VAL A 106 9.83 3.96 -1.65
C VAL A 106 10.01 2.54 -2.20
N LEU A 107 11.18 1.94 -1.98
CA LEU A 107 11.43 0.56 -2.41
C LEU A 107 10.58 -0.47 -1.65
N TYR A 108 10.35 -0.25 -0.36
CA TYR A 108 9.51 -1.13 0.46
C TYR A 108 8.01 -0.99 0.14
N HIS A 109 7.59 0.20 -0.29
CA HIS A 109 6.21 0.47 -0.66
C HIS A 109 5.70 -0.46 -1.76
N GLU A 110 6.54 -0.79 -2.74
CA GLU A 110 6.20 -1.75 -3.80
C GLU A 110 5.80 -3.12 -3.22
N VAL A 111 6.59 -3.64 -2.28
CA VAL A 111 6.30 -4.93 -1.63
C VAL A 111 4.97 -4.85 -0.88
N THR A 112 4.73 -3.72 -0.20
CA THR A 112 3.47 -3.48 0.51
C THR A 112 2.28 -3.48 -0.44
N LEU A 113 2.38 -2.83 -1.60
CA LEU A 113 1.30 -2.79 -2.59
C LEU A 113 1.01 -4.18 -3.18
N VAL A 114 2.05 -4.96 -3.48
CA VAL A 114 1.88 -6.33 -3.99
C VAL A 114 1.21 -7.21 -2.94
N SER A 115 1.69 -7.20 -1.69
CA SER A 115 1.08 -7.95 -0.59
C SER A 115 -0.37 -7.54 -0.36
N PHE A 116 -0.67 -6.25 -0.50
CA PHE A 116 -2.03 -5.77 -0.34
C PHE A 116 -2.96 -6.26 -1.46
N LEU A 117 -2.52 -6.17 -2.72
CA LEU A 117 -3.27 -6.67 -3.87
C LEU A 117 -3.45 -8.18 -3.82
N GLU A 118 -2.44 -8.93 -3.36
CA GLU A 118 -2.52 -10.37 -3.15
C GLU A 118 -3.55 -10.73 -2.07
N ALA A 119 -3.57 -10.01 -0.96
CA ALA A 119 -4.57 -10.21 0.09
C ALA A 119 -5.98 -9.96 -0.47
N VAL A 120 -6.20 -8.86 -1.20
CA VAL A 120 -7.50 -8.55 -1.81
C VAL A 120 -7.90 -9.58 -2.88
N GLY A 121 -6.95 -10.07 -3.68
CA GLY A 121 -7.18 -11.04 -4.75
C GLY A 121 -7.41 -12.47 -4.29
N SER A 122 -6.69 -12.92 -3.24
CA SER A 122 -6.76 -14.30 -2.73
C SER A 122 -8.17 -14.67 -2.28
N PHE A 123 -8.89 -13.73 -1.68
CA PHE A 123 -10.29 -13.94 -1.28
C PHE A 123 -11.28 -14.00 -2.45
N SER A 124 -10.94 -13.49 -3.64
CA SER A 124 -11.80 -13.60 -4.82
C SER A 124 -11.80 -15.02 -5.40
N ILE A 125 -10.71 -15.76 -5.21
CA ILE A 125 -10.56 -17.13 -5.71
C ILE A 125 -11.22 -18.14 -4.76
N ILE A 126 -11.18 -17.87 -3.45
CA ILE A 126 -11.75 -18.78 -2.44
C ILE A 126 -13.28 -18.67 -2.36
N GLY A 127 -13.88 -17.50 -2.63
CA GLY A 127 -15.34 -17.32 -2.65
C GLY A 127 -16.07 -17.85 -3.90
N SER A 128 -15.35 -18.48 -4.84
CA SER A 128 -15.91 -19.03 -6.09
C SER A 128 -15.99 -20.57 -6.11
N PHE A 129 -15.86 -21.24 -4.96
CA PHE A 129 -16.01 -22.69 -4.82
C PHE A 129 -16.92 -23.08 -3.66
#